data_AF-A0A6N7PBB5-F1
#
_entry.id   AF-A0A6N7PBB5-F1
#
_cell.length_a   1.000
_cell.length_b   1.000
_cell.length_c   1.000
_cell.angle_alpha   90.00
_cell.angle_beta   90.00
_cell.angle_gamma   90.00
#
_symmetry.space_group_name_H-M   'P 1'
#
loop_
_entity.id
_entity.type
_entity.pdbx_description
1 polymer ?
#
loop_
_entity_poly.entity_id
_entity_poly.type
_entity_poly.pdbx_seq_one_letter_code
_entity_poly.pdbx_strand_id
1 'polypeptide(L)'
;MARQIGIKKITGTKGNITFYKMNGEYYARMKSSLKGKRVKKDPAFRLTMMYAGWLKKASKIASVVYRALPEDEREHHQYRTMTGIAMKMLKAGIEPEMIVDHLDGLYRKEEIPPSPGLYVDNTGKLVQKYHPEEIHNNLVTLPPPDFPVILRKILDST
;
A
#
# COMPACT_ATOMS: atom_id res chain seq x y z
N MET A 1 9.03 0.08 -32.04
CA MET A 1 7.72 0.69 -32.40
C MET A 1 7.97 1.87 -33.34
N ALA A 2 6.99 2.23 -34.18
CA ALA A 2 7.15 3.37 -35.08
C ALA A 2 7.23 4.68 -34.27
N ARG A 3 8.30 5.45 -34.44
CA ARG A 3 8.50 6.74 -33.75
C ARG A 3 7.79 7.86 -34.51
N GLN A 4 7.14 8.76 -33.80
CA GLN A 4 6.55 9.95 -34.41
C GLN A 4 7.66 10.97 -34.69
N ILE A 5 7.89 11.34 -35.95
CA ILE A 5 8.97 12.27 -36.34
C ILE A 5 8.46 13.70 -36.55
N GLY A 6 7.20 13.88 -36.97
CA GLY A 6 6.62 15.19 -37.28
C GLY A 6 6.62 16.18 -36.11
N ILE A 7 6.53 17.48 -36.45
CA ILE A 7 6.59 18.62 -35.51
C ILE A 7 5.48 18.52 -34.44
N LYS A 8 4.25 18.22 -34.87
CA LYS A 8 3.12 18.01 -33.96
C LYS A 8 3.04 16.55 -33.54
N LYS A 9 3.31 16.29 -32.26
CA LYS A 9 3.10 14.98 -31.64
C LYS A 9 1.66 14.86 -31.18
N ILE A 10 1.10 13.66 -31.30
CA ILE A 10 -0.26 13.37 -30.86
C ILE A 10 -0.27 12.16 -29.93
N THR A 11 -1.29 12.11 -29.07
CA THR A 11 -1.60 10.97 -28.19
C THR A 11 -3.07 10.58 -28.39
N GLY A 12 -3.40 9.32 -28.11
CA GLY A 12 -4.74 8.77 -28.29
C GLY A 12 -4.85 7.86 -29.53
N THR A 13 -6.05 7.41 -29.83
CA THR A 13 -6.30 6.45 -30.93
C THR A 13 -7.09 7.13 -32.04
N LYS A 14 -6.59 7.05 -33.27
CA LYS A 14 -7.30 7.48 -34.49
C LYS A 14 -7.40 6.30 -35.45
N GLY A 15 -8.62 5.84 -35.69
CA GLY A 15 -8.88 4.64 -36.49
C GLY A 15 -8.16 3.41 -35.92
N ASN A 16 -7.31 2.79 -36.73
CA ASN A 16 -6.54 1.59 -36.37
C ASN A 16 -5.15 1.90 -35.79
N ILE A 17 -4.81 3.17 -35.54
CA ILE A 17 -3.50 3.56 -35.01
C ILE A 17 -3.67 4.19 -33.63
N THR A 18 -2.88 3.72 -32.67
CA THR A 18 -2.75 4.29 -31.33
C THR A 18 -1.42 5.00 -31.20
N PHE A 19 -1.49 6.27 -30.83
CA PHE A 19 -0.38 7.16 -30.56
C PHE A 19 -0.22 7.31 -29.05
N TYR A 20 1.01 7.18 -28.54
CA TYR A 20 1.27 7.23 -27.10
C TYR A 20 2.68 7.77 -26.83
N LYS A 21 2.89 8.24 -25.60
CA LYS A 21 4.18 8.71 -25.09
C LYS A 21 4.75 7.68 -24.12
N MET A 22 6.02 7.34 -24.27
CA MET A 22 6.75 6.44 -23.37
C MET A 22 8.17 6.96 -23.20
N ASN A 23 8.63 7.08 -21.95
CA ASN A 23 9.99 7.55 -21.63
C ASN A 23 10.37 8.88 -22.33
N GLY A 24 9.45 9.85 -22.38
CA GLY A 24 9.69 11.14 -23.04
C GLY A 24 9.48 11.13 -24.55
N GLU A 25 9.54 9.98 -25.21
CA GLU A 25 9.39 9.84 -26.66
C GLU A 25 7.96 9.50 -27.10
N TYR A 26 7.64 9.85 -28.35
CA TYR A 26 6.32 9.65 -28.94
C TYR A 26 6.34 8.53 -29.98
N TYR A 27 5.42 7.59 -29.82
CA TYR A 27 5.31 6.39 -30.65
C TYR A 27 3.92 6.26 -31.26
N ALA A 28 3.84 5.43 -32.29
CA ALA A 28 2.63 4.96 -32.91
C ALA A 28 2.69 3.42 -33.02
N ARG A 29 1.53 2.80 -32.85
CA ARG A 29 1.34 1.36 -33.07
C ARG A 29 -0.01 1.11 -33.72
N MET A 30 -0.11 0.02 -34.48
CA MET A 30 -1.41 -0.48 -34.89
C MET A 30 -2.17 -1.03 -33.67
N LYS A 31 -3.48 -0.91 -33.70
CA LYS A 31 -4.38 -1.51 -32.71
C LYS A 31 -4.22 -3.04 -32.78
N SER A 32 -4.17 -3.69 -31.62
CA SER A 32 -4.18 -5.15 -31.57
C SER A 32 -5.55 -5.68 -32.00
N SER A 33 -5.57 -6.84 -32.66
CA SER A 33 -6.81 -7.58 -32.95
C SER A 33 -7.52 -8.08 -31.68
N LEU A 34 -6.83 -8.07 -30.53
CA LEU A 34 -7.35 -8.50 -29.24
C LEU A 34 -8.52 -7.61 -28.77
N LYS A 35 -9.71 -8.21 -28.66
CA LYS A 35 -10.92 -7.55 -28.15
C LYS A 35 -11.09 -7.83 -26.65
N GLY A 36 -11.57 -6.86 -25.87
CA GLY A 36 -11.84 -7.05 -24.44
C GLY A 36 -12.89 -8.14 -24.16
N LYS A 37 -13.89 -8.32 -25.04
CA LYS A 37 -14.86 -9.43 -24.95
C LYS A 37 -14.17 -10.80 -25.00
N ARG A 38 -13.09 -10.93 -25.80
CA ARG A 38 -12.29 -12.16 -25.89
C ARG A 38 -11.57 -12.41 -24.57
N VAL A 39 -10.82 -11.43 -24.07
CA VAL A 39 -10.07 -11.56 -22.80
C VAL A 39 -10.96 -12.02 -21.64
N LYS A 40 -12.21 -11.55 -21.59
CA LYS A 40 -13.16 -11.92 -20.53
C LYS A 40 -13.76 -13.32 -20.64
N LYS A 41 -13.84 -13.91 -21.84
CA LYS A 41 -14.64 -15.13 -22.09
C LYS A 41 -13.83 -16.30 -22.65
N ASP A 42 -12.73 -16.04 -23.33
CA ASP A 42 -11.92 -17.04 -24.01
C ASP A 42 -11.08 -17.84 -22.98
N PRO A 43 -11.09 -19.18 -23.03
CA PRO A 43 -10.33 -20.04 -22.11
C PRO A 43 -8.84 -19.71 -22.02
N ALA A 44 -8.24 -19.21 -23.10
CA ALA A 44 -6.83 -18.83 -23.13
C ALA A 44 -6.47 -17.75 -22.09
N PHE A 45 -7.46 -16.94 -21.67
CA PHE A 45 -7.28 -15.87 -20.68
C PHE A 45 -7.83 -16.22 -19.30
N ARG A 46 -8.20 -17.48 -19.04
CA ARG A 46 -8.78 -17.91 -17.76
C ARG A 46 -7.90 -17.52 -16.57
N LEU A 47 -6.59 -17.77 -16.65
CA LEU A 47 -5.65 -17.38 -15.59
C LEU A 47 -5.56 -15.86 -15.44
N THR A 48 -5.49 -15.10 -16.54
CA THR A 48 -5.49 -13.64 -16.50
C THR A 48 -6.72 -13.09 -15.78
N MET A 49 -7.90 -13.65 -16.08
CA MET A 49 -9.15 -13.24 -15.44
C MET A 49 -9.23 -13.65 -13.97
N MET A 50 -8.67 -14.80 -13.59
CA MET A 50 -8.54 -15.22 -12.20
C MET A 50 -7.68 -14.23 -11.40
N TYR A 51 -6.49 -13.89 -11.89
CA TYR A 51 -5.62 -12.89 -11.27
C TYR A 51 -6.26 -11.50 -11.22
N ALA A 52 -6.99 -11.10 -12.26
CA ALA A 52 -7.76 -9.85 -12.26
C ALA A 52 -8.86 -9.84 -11.18
N GLY A 53 -9.47 -11.01 -10.92
CA GLY A 53 -10.42 -11.20 -9.82
C GLY A 53 -9.76 -10.99 -8.44
N TRP A 54 -8.58 -11.58 -8.22
CA TRP A 54 -7.82 -11.36 -7.00
C TRP A 54 -7.38 -9.91 -6.84
N LEU A 55 -6.87 -9.28 -7.90
CA LEU A 55 -6.50 -7.87 -7.87
C LEU A 55 -7.70 -6.99 -7.50
N LYS A 56 -8.87 -7.26 -8.08
CA LYS A 56 -10.11 -6.54 -7.74
C LYS A 56 -10.47 -6.67 -6.26
N LYS A 57 -10.30 -7.85 -5.66
CA LYS A 57 -10.53 -8.07 -4.22
C LYS A 57 -9.48 -7.34 -3.38
N ALA A 58 -8.19 -7.51 -3.71
CA ALA A 58 -7.07 -6.89 -3.01
C ALA A 58 -7.16 -5.35 -2.99
N SER A 59 -7.49 -4.73 -4.13
CA SER A 59 -7.65 -3.28 -4.21
C SER A 59 -8.80 -2.76 -3.35
N LYS A 60 -9.89 -3.53 -3.20
CA LYS A 60 -10.98 -3.16 -2.30
C LYS A 60 -10.53 -3.20 -0.84
N ILE A 61 -9.83 -4.26 -0.44
CA ILE A 61 -9.27 -4.41 0.91
C ILE A 61 -8.32 -3.25 1.22
N ALA A 62 -7.34 -3.00 0.35
CA ALA A 62 -6.39 -1.90 0.49
C ALA A 62 -7.09 -0.53 0.54
N SER A 63 -8.16 -0.33 -0.22
CA SER A 63 -8.92 0.92 -0.22
C SER A 63 -9.62 1.20 1.11
N VAL A 64 -9.99 0.19 1.90
CA VAL A 64 -10.61 0.38 3.22
C VAL A 64 -9.58 1.01 4.16
N VAL A 65 -8.41 0.37 4.27
CA VAL A 65 -7.29 0.81 5.12
C VAL A 65 -6.76 2.18 4.67
N TYR A 66 -6.51 2.35 3.37
CA TYR A 66 -5.98 3.61 2.83
C TYR A 66 -6.90 4.81 3.08
N ARG A 67 -8.23 4.60 3.08
CA ARG A 67 -9.19 5.66 3.39
C ARG A 67 -9.31 5.95 4.88
N ALA A 68 -8.90 5.03 5.74
CA ALA A 68 -8.86 5.24 7.18
C ALA A 68 -7.65 6.10 7.60
N LEU A 69 -6.60 6.17 6.77
CA LEU A 69 -5.44 7.01 7.04
C LEU A 69 -5.77 8.52 6.99
N PRO A 70 -5.08 9.36 7.77
CA PRO A 70 -5.13 10.82 7.65
C PRO A 70 -4.77 11.28 6.24
N GLU A 71 -5.44 12.33 5.73
CA GLU A 71 -5.28 12.77 4.34
C GLU A 71 -3.88 13.28 4.02
N ASP A 72 -3.23 13.89 5.01
CA ASP A 72 -1.85 14.39 4.98
C ASP A 72 -0.80 13.27 4.88
N GLU A 73 -1.11 12.07 5.39
CA GLU A 73 -0.21 10.91 5.34
C GLU A 73 -0.47 9.99 4.14
N ARG A 74 -1.55 10.22 3.39
CA ARG A 74 -1.96 9.37 2.26
C ARG A 74 -1.04 9.56 1.07
N GLU A 75 -0.15 8.60 0.87
CA GLU A 75 0.66 8.53 -0.32
C GLU A 75 0.23 7.41 -1.26
N HIS A 76 0.15 7.71 -2.57
CA HIS A 76 -0.26 6.74 -3.59
C HIS A 76 0.64 5.49 -3.63
N HIS A 77 1.90 5.59 -3.19
CA HIS A 77 2.79 4.44 -3.09
C HIS A 77 2.32 3.43 -2.03
N GLN A 78 1.75 3.90 -0.90
CA GLN A 78 1.25 3.06 0.18
C GLN A 78 0.07 2.21 -0.30
N TYR A 79 -0.89 2.82 -1.01
CA TYR A 79 -2.02 2.10 -1.61
C TYR A 79 -1.58 0.96 -2.54
N ARG A 80 -0.53 1.19 -3.35
CA ARG A 80 0.05 0.16 -4.23
C ARG A 80 0.68 -0.97 -3.43
N THR A 81 1.39 -0.64 -2.36
CA THR A 81 2.03 -1.61 -1.46
C THR A 81 0.98 -2.47 -0.74
N MET A 82 -0.04 -1.84 -0.13
CA MET A 82 -1.17 -2.53 0.51
C MET A 82 -1.88 -3.48 -0.46
N THR A 83 -2.17 -3.02 -1.68
CA THR A 83 -2.80 -3.85 -2.71
C THR A 83 -1.94 -5.07 -3.04
N GLY A 84 -0.61 -4.90 -3.12
CA GLY A 84 0.33 -5.98 -3.36
C GLY A 84 0.38 -7.01 -2.23
N ILE A 85 0.38 -6.55 -0.96
CA ILE A 85 0.34 -7.40 0.23
C ILE A 85 -0.98 -8.17 0.27
N ALA A 86 -2.11 -7.48 0.15
CA ALA A 86 -3.43 -8.11 0.14
C ALA A 86 -3.56 -9.16 -0.98
N MET A 87 -3.01 -8.90 -2.17
CA MET A 87 -3.02 -9.88 -3.26
C MET A 87 -2.21 -11.13 -2.93
N LYS A 88 -1.06 -11.00 -2.25
CA LYS A 88 -0.26 -12.16 -1.80
C LYS A 88 -1.01 -12.98 -0.75
N MET A 89 -1.63 -12.31 0.23
CA MET A 89 -2.37 -12.97 1.32
C MET A 89 -3.64 -13.67 0.80
N LEU A 90 -4.38 -13.05 -0.12
CA LEU A 90 -5.53 -13.69 -0.79
C LEU A 90 -5.13 -14.95 -1.57
N LYS A 91 -3.95 -14.94 -2.21
CA LYS A 91 -3.42 -16.11 -2.91
C LYS A 91 -3.02 -17.23 -1.95
N ALA A 92 -2.61 -16.88 -0.74
CA ALA A 92 -2.29 -17.83 0.32
C ALA A 92 -3.56 -18.37 1.04
N GLY A 93 -4.75 -17.91 0.65
CA GLY A 93 -6.02 -18.35 1.25
C GLY A 93 -6.34 -17.69 2.58
N ILE A 94 -5.72 -16.54 2.89
CA ILE A 94 -6.05 -15.77 4.09
C ILE A 94 -7.37 -15.04 3.88
N GLU A 95 -8.22 -15.06 4.91
CA GLU A 95 -9.53 -14.40 4.88
C GLU A 95 -9.39 -12.86 4.83
N PRO A 96 -10.28 -12.16 4.11
CA PRO A 96 -10.19 -10.71 3.90
C PRO A 96 -10.09 -9.88 5.18
N GLU A 97 -10.79 -10.27 6.24
CA GLU A 97 -10.83 -9.57 7.53
C GLU A 97 -9.43 -9.55 8.18
N MET A 98 -8.76 -10.71 8.22
CA MET A 98 -7.39 -10.82 8.74
C MET A 98 -6.38 -10.00 7.93
N ILE A 99 -6.64 -9.81 6.63
CA ILE A 99 -5.80 -8.97 5.77
C ILE A 99 -6.01 -7.49 6.10
N VAL A 100 -7.25 -7.06 6.36
CA VAL A 100 -7.54 -5.69 6.80
C VAL A 100 -6.81 -5.41 8.12
N ASP A 101 -6.97 -6.28 9.12
CA ASP A 101 -6.32 -6.13 10.43
C ASP A 101 -4.79 -6.06 10.31
N HIS A 102 -4.21 -6.94 9.48
CA HIS A 102 -2.78 -6.92 9.22
C HIS A 102 -2.31 -5.61 8.58
N LEU A 103 -3.05 -5.11 7.58
CA LEU A 103 -2.72 -3.86 6.92
C LEU A 103 -2.94 -2.66 7.84
N ASP A 104 -4.02 -2.63 8.62
CA ASP A 104 -4.27 -1.58 9.61
C ASP A 104 -3.13 -1.52 10.64
N GLY A 105 -2.64 -2.67 11.13
CA GLY A 105 -1.51 -2.71 12.06
C GLY A 105 -0.18 -2.23 11.45
N LEU A 106 0.03 -2.35 10.14
CA LEU A 106 1.24 -1.86 9.48
C LEU A 106 1.27 -0.34 9.27
N TYR A 107 0.09 0.29 9.17
CA TYR A 107 -0.02 1.70 8.79
C TYR A 107 -0.64 2.58 9.88
N ARG A 108 -1.28 1.99 10.89
CA ARG A 108 -1.61 2.69 12.13
C ARG A 108 -0.30 2.86 12.90
N LYS A 109 0.27 4.07 12.83
CA LYS A 109 1.19 4.51 13.88
C LYS A 109 0.39 4.43 15.18
N GLU A 110 0.72 3.49 16.05
CA GLU A 110 0.44 3.70 17.46
C GLU A 110 1.29 4.90 17.89
N GLU A 111 0.80 6.11 17.65
CA GLU A 111 1.05 7.16 18.61
C GLU A 111 0.35 6.68 19.86
N ILE A 112 1.11 6.05 20.77
CA ILE A 112 0.71 6.07 22.17
C ILE A 112 0.72 7.57 22.49
N PRO A 113 -0.43 8.28 22.61
CA PRO A 113 -0.37 9.60 23.21
C PRO A 113 0.28 9.37 24.57
N PRO A 114 1.27 10.18 25.02
CA PRO A 114 1.68 10.09 26.40
C PRO A 114 0.38 10.17 27.20
N SER A 115 0.06 9.09 27.91
CA SER A 115 -1.12 9.06 28.76
C SER A 115 -1.09 10.36 29.57
N PRO A 116 -2.22 11.03 29.87
CA PRO A 116 -2.24 12.11 30.83
C PRO A 116 -1.90 11.51 32.21
N GLY A 117 -0.63 11.20 32.39
CA GLY A 117 -0.02 10.67 33.58
C GLY A 117 0.56 11.85 34.34
N LEU A 118 0.34 11.83 35.64
CA LEU A 118 1.05 12.66 36.59
C LEU A 118 2.56 12.41 36.43
N TYR A 119 3.31 13.38 35.93
CA TYR A 119 4.77 13.32 35.92
C TYR A 119 5.31 13.82 37.26
N VAL A 120 6.27 13.08 37.82
CA VAL A 120 7.11 13.52 38.94
C VAL A 120 8.39 14.11 38.38
N ASP A 121 8.74 15.32 38.82
CA ASP A 121 10.06 15.90 38.55
C ASP A 121 11.17 15.16 39.33
N ASN A 122 12.43 15.53 39.10
CA ASN A 122 13.60 14.94 39.76
C ASN A 122 13.64 15.19 41.28
N THR A 123 12.65 15.92 41.81
CA THR A 123 12.42 16.26 43.21
C THR A 123 11.20 15.54 43.80
N GLY A 124 10.48 14.74 42.99
CA GLY A 124 9.33 13.96 43.41
C GLY A 124 8.01 14.74 43.48
N LYS A 125 7.92 15.94 42.88
CA LYS A 125 6.70 16.74 42.81
C LYS A 125 5.90 16.47 41.54
N LEU A 126 4.59 16.39 41.70
CA LEU A 126 3.63 16.24 40.60
C LEU A 126 3.51 17.54 39.81
N VAL A 127 3.85 17.51 38.52
CA VAL A 127 3.81 18.69 37.65
C VAL A 127 2.74 18.51 36.57
N GLN A 128 1.92 19.53 36.38
CA GLN A 128 0.85 19.55 35.38
C GLN A 128 1.12 20.69 34.38
N LYS A 129 1.83 20.39 33.29
CA LYS A 129 1.69 20.97 31.93
C LYS A 129 2.90 20.62 31.04
N TYR A 130 2.61 20.15 29.84
CA TYR A 130 3.55 20.08 28.72
C TYR A 130 3.81 21.49 28.17
N HIS A 131 5.08 21.88 28.02
CA HIS A 131 5.49 22.98 27.13
C HIS A 131 6.40 22.38 26.04
N PRO A 132 6.06 22.51 24.75
CA PRO A 132 6.72 21.77 23.66
C PRO A 132 8.16 22.19 23.29
N GLU A 133 8.79 23.12 24.03
CA GLU A 133 10.04 23.77 23.61
C GLU A 133 11.34 23.17 24.23
N GLU A 134 11.25 22.10 25.03
CA GLU A 134 12.42 21.55 25.77
C GLU A 134 12.96 20.21 25.22
N ILE A 135 12.74 19.91 23.94
CA ILE A 135 13.27 18.68 23.30
C ILE A 135 14.68 18.92 22.74
N HIS A 136 15.63 19.29 23.59
CA HIS A 136 17.04 19.11 23.27
C HIS A 136 17.81 18.80 24.56
N ASN A 137 17.92 17.50 24.89
CA ASN A 137 19.22 16.82 25.06
C ASN A 137 19.27 15.59 25.98
N ASN A 138 18.22 15.13 26.66
CA ASN A 138 18.41 14.05 27.64
C ASN A 138 17.28 13.02 27.74
N LEU A 139 17.16 12.10 26.77
CA LEU A 139 16.42 10.86 26.99
C LEU A 139 17.22 9.64 26.49
N VAL A 140 17.67 8.84 27.45
CA VAL A 140 18.15 7.47 27.26
C VAL A 140 16.94 6.59 26.96
N THR A 141 16.93 5.90 25.82
CA THR A 141 15.85 4.96 25.46
C THR A 141 16.02 3.65 26.23
N LEU A 142 15.03 3.27 27.05
CA LEU A 142 14.91 1.91 27.61
C LEU A 142 14.40 0.94 26.51
N PRO A 143 14.83 -0.33 26.49
CA PRO A 143 14.35 -1.30 25.51
C PRO A 143 12.85 -1.59 25.70
N PRO A 144 12.08 -1.81 24.60
CA PRO A 144 10.65 -2.07 24.69
C PRO A 144 10.35 -3.42 25.37
N PRO A 145 9.25 -3.51 26.13
CA PRO A 145 8.85 -4.74 26.83
C PRO A 145 8.36 -5.82 25.85
N ASP A 146 8.65 -7.08 26.18
CA ASP A 146 8.50 -8.28 25.35
C ASP A 146 7.15 -8.40 24.59
N PHE A 147 7.24 -8.70 23.28
CA PHE A 147 6.08 -9.07 22.45
C PHE A 147 5.49 -10.44 22.86
N PRO A 148 4.16 -10.62 22.79
CA PRO A 148 3.51 -11.89 23.13
C PRO A 148 3.92 -13.02 22.17
N VAL A 149 4.32 -14.14 22.76
CA VAL A 149 4.87 -15.34 22.12
C VAL A 149 3.79 -16.16 21.42
N ILE A 150 3.47 -15.85 20.16
CA ILE A 150 2.76 -16.79 19.26
C ILE A 150 3.33 -16.68 17.84
N LEU A 151 4.55 -17.21 17.64
CA LEU A 151 5.10 -17.75 16.38
C LEU A 151 6.56 -18.21 16.57
N ARG A 152 6.81 -19.07 17.58
CA ARG A 152 8.12 -19.72 17.80
C ARG A 152 8.09 -21.25 17.70
N LYS A 153 7.02 -21.84 17.14
CA LYS A 153 6.88 -23.32 17.06
C LYS A 153 6.89 -23.92 15.65
N ILE A 154 7.20 -23.12 14.62
CA ILE A 154 7.28 -23.63 13.22
C ILE A 154 8.68 -23.41 12.61
N LEU A 155 9.61 -22.74 13.29
CA LEU A 155 10.99 -22.53 12.82
C LEU A 155 12.08 -23.23 13.65
N ASP A 156 11.72 -23.92 14.74
CA ASP A 156 12.66 -24.71 15.56
C ASP A 156 12.41 -26.23 15.46
N SER A 157 11.78 -26.70 14.38
CA SER A 157 11.56 -28.13 14.12
C SER A 157 12.02 -28.54 12.71
N THR A 158 13.30 -28.28 12.43
CA THR A 158 14.21 -29.08 11.59
C THR A 158 15.64 -28.66 11.87
#